data_AF-A0A2N0NBS3-F1
#
_entry.id   AF-A0A2N0NBS3-F1
#
_cell.length_a   1.000
_cell.length_b   1.000
_cell.length_c   1.000
_cell.angle_alpha   90.00
_cell.angle_beta   90.00
_cell.angle_gamma   90.00
#
_symmetry.space_group_name_H-M   'P 1'
#
loop_
_entity.id
_entity.type
_entity.pdbx_description
1 polymer ?
#
loop_
_entity_poly.entity_id
_entity_poly.type
_entity_poly.pdbx_seq_one_letter_code
_entity_poly.pdbx_strand_id
1 'polypeptide(L)'
;MPIVLSIRDLQESIISRLQTRLGNPLPSETNIPSDEWIRVQFTPKNTLAHSVINYTGKFNIRYKVQACLLRKDHSDSHYCARYFRYLREFAIKYQKYTVFIYANDKHKVAIGEEVATSTGVCNRKSLISDNTILAASDHDFIKLSLTPSVILLCKIPTSRVGKIWCTR
;
A
#
# COMPACT_ATOMS: atom_id res chain seq x y z
N MET A 1 -11.25 -16.47 0.89
CA MET A 1 -10.82 -15.26 1.63
C MET A 1 -12.06 -14.64 2.24
N PRO A 2 -12.04 -14.24 3.53
CA PRO A 2 -13.19 -13.60 4.13
C PRO A 2 -13.49 -12.28 3.40
N ILE A 3 -14.74 -12.09 3.00
CA ILE A 3 -15.24 -10.83 2.45
C ILE A 3 -15.56 -9.93 3.63
N VAL A 4 -15.13 -8.68 3.56
CA VAL A 4 -15.30 -7.68 4.59
C VAL A 4 -16.00 -6.48 3.96
N LEU A 5 -17.16 -6.09 4.49
CA LEU A 5 -18.05 -5.09 3.87
C LEU A 5 -17.99 -3.73 4.57
N SER A 6 -17.56 -3.70 5.84
CA SER A 6 -17.41 -2.48 6.63
C SER A 6 -16.05 -2.40 7.34
N ILE A 7 -15.69 -1.20 7.83
CA ILE A 7 -14.50 -1.01 8.68
C ILE A 7 -14.61 -1.82 9.97
N ARG A 8 -15.82 -1.96 10.50
CA ARG A 8 -16.08 -2.72 11.71
C ARG A 8 -15.87 -4.22 11.47
N ASP A 9 -16.39 -4.73 10.36
CA ASP A 9 -16.20 -6.10 9.92
C ASP A 9 -14.69 -6.41 9.74
N LEU A 10 -13.92 -5.41 9.27
CA LEU A 10 -12.47 -5.54 9.10
C LEU A 10 -11.78 -5.67 10.46
N GLN A 11 -12.16 -4.83 11.41
CA GLN A 11 -11.64 -4.87 12.78
C GLN A 11 -11.94 -6.23 13.44
N GLU A 12 -13.17 -6.72 13.30
CA GLU A 12 -13.59 -8.02 13.85
C GLU A 12 -12.86 -9.19 13.19
N SER A 13 -12.65 -9.13 11.87
CA SER A 13 -11.84 -10.11 11.16
C SER A 13 -10.37 -10.12 11.64
N ILE A 14 -9.81 -8.94 11.92
CA ILE A 14 -8.46 -8.81 12.50
C ILE A 14 -8.41 -9.44 13.89
N ILE A 15 -9.38 -9.13 14.76
CA ILE A 15 -9.46 -9.67 16.13
C ILE A 15 -9.57 -11.20 16.10
N SER A 16 -10.47 -11.75 15.28
CA SER A 16 -10.65 -13.20 15.13
C SER A 16 -9.36 -13.90 14.69
N ARG A 17 -8.61 -13.30 13.76
CA ARG A 17 -7.31 -13.84 13.32
C ARG A 17 -6.25 -13.75 14.41
N LEU A 18 -6.24 -12.67 15.20
CA LEU A 18 -5.33 -12.52 16.34
C LEU A 18 -5.61 -13.57 17.41
N GLN A 19 -6.88 -13.78 17.76
CA GLN A 19 -7.31 -14.80 18.72
C GLN A 19 -6.91 -16.21 18.27
N THR A 20 -7.04 -16.49 16.98
CA THR A 20 -6.62 -17.79 16.41
C THR A 20 -5.10 -18.00 16.50
N ARG A 21 -4.30 -16.93 16.43
CA ARG A 21 -2.83 -17.00 16.44
C ARG A 21 -2.24 -17.00 17.85
N LEU A 22 -2.79 -16.17 18.74
CA LEU A 22 -2.22 -15.87 20.05
C LEU A 22 -2.99 -16.52 21.20
N GLY A 23 -4.13 -17.15 20.92
CA GLY A 23 -5.04 -17.70 21.90
C GLY A 23 -6.13 -16.71 22.32
N ASN A 24 -7.15 -17.24 23.00
CA ASN A 24 -8.27 -16.48 23.57
C ASN A 24 -8.30 -16.72 25.08
N PRO A 25 -8.18 -15.69 25.95
CA PRO A 25 -8.14 -14.25 25.66
C PRO A 25 -6.83 -13.75 25.04
N LEU A 26 -6.88 -12.61 24.34
CA LEU A 26 -5.69 -11.95 23.81
C LEU A 26 -4.76 -11.52 24.96
N PRO A 27 -3.43 -11.66 24.82
CA PRO A 27 -2.50 -11.15 25.80
C PRO A 27 -2.59 -9.61 25.88
N SER A 28 -2.51 -9.07 27.09
CA SER A 28 -2.74 -7.65 27.40
C SER A 28 -1.80 -6.67 26.68
N GLU A 29 -0.65 -7.15 26.20
CA GLU A 29 0.33 -6.37 25.44
C GLU A 29 -0.08 -6.16 23.97
N THR A 30 -1.10 -6.87 23.47
CA THR A 30 -1.50 -6.82 22.06
C THR A 30 -2.42 -5.63 21.82
N ASN A 31 -1.90 -4.59 21.16
CA ASN A 31 -2.70 -3.43 20.76
C ASN A 31 -3.64 -3.77 19.58
N ILE A 32 -4.95 -3.70 19.82
CA ILE A 32 -5.98 -3.86 18.79
C ILE A 32 -6.12 -2.52 18.04
N PRO A 33 -6.10 -2.51 16.69
CA PRO A 33 -6.28 -1.29 15.93
C PRO A 33 -7.68 -0.72 16.14
N SER A 34 -7.78 0.60 16.36
CA SER A 34 -9.07 1.29 16.44
C SER A 34 -9.73 1.46 15.06
N ASP A 35 -11.03 1.74 15.04
CA ASP A 35 -11.74 2.00 13.79
C ASP A 35 -11.19 3.22 13.04
N GLU A 36 -10.74 4.25 13.75
CA GLU A 36 -10.11 5.44 13.19
C GLU A 36 -8.76 5.11 12.58
N TRP A 37 -7.95 4.27 13.23
CA TRP A 37 -6.67 3.82 12.68
C TRP A 37 -6.88 3.09 11.35
N ILE A 38 -7.87 2.20 11.29
CA ILE A 38 -8.24 1.50 10.07
C ILE A 38 -8.70 2.48 9.00
N ARG A 39 -9.56 3.47 9.32
CA ARG A 39 -9.99 4.52 8.39
C ARG A 39 -8.81 5.26 7.78
N VAL A 40 -7.84 5.66 8.59
CA VAL A 40 -6.66 6.41 8.14
C VAL A 40 -5.86 5.65 7.09
N GLN A 41 -5.81 4.32 7.15
CA GLN A 41 -5.14 3.50 6.13
C GLN A 41 -5.81 3.56 4.75
N PHE A 42 -7.13 3.82 4.72
CA PHE A 42 -7.91 3.91 3.48
C PHE A 42 -8.22 5.35 3.05
N THR A 43 -7.91 6.35 3.88
CA THR A 43 -8.12 7.76 3.54
C THR A 43 -7.23 8.16 2.36
N PRO A 44 -7.78 8.80 1.30
CA PRO A 44 -6.98 9.28 0.18
C PRO A 44 -5.93 10.28 0.66
N LYS A 45 -4.77 10.29 0.01
CA LYS A 45 -3.68 11.19 0.37
C LYS A 45 -4.13 12.65 0.24
N ASN A 46 -4.02 13.39 1.34
CA ASN A 46 -4.34 14.81 1.44
C ASN A 46 -3.62 15.61 0.33
N THR A 47 -4.35 16.50 -0.36
CA THR A 47 -3.80 17.38 -1.40
C THR A 47 -2.73 18.33 -0.85
N LEU A 48 -2.82 18.68 0.44
CA LEU A 48 -1.84 19.48 1.18
C LEU A 48 -0.66 18.66 1.70
N ALA A 49 -0.58 17.36 1.40
CA ALA A 49 0.53 16.50 1.85
C ALA A 49 1.90 17.08 1.46
N HIS A 50 1.99 17.76 0.30
CA HIS A 50 3.21 18.44 -0.12
C HIS A 50 3.63 19.58 0.81
N SER A 51 2.67 20.34 1.33
CA SER A 51 2.92 21.45 2.26
C SER A 51 3.26 20.93 3.67
N VAL A 52 2.60 19.85 4.11
CA VAL A 52 2.86 19.21 5.40
C VAL A 52 4.26 18.59 5.48
N ILE A 53 4.80 18.11 4.36
CA ILE A 53 6.18 17.61 4.29
C ILE A 53 7.22 18.67 4.72
N ASN A 54 6.90 19.95 4.55
CA ASN A 54 7.78 21.07 4.89
C ASN A 54 7.44 21.70 6.25
N TYR A 55 6.48 21.14 7.00
CA TYR A 55 6.09 21.66 8.31
C TYR A 55 7.09 21.21 9.38
N THR A 56 7.87 22.15 9.92
CA THR A 56 8.94 21.90 10.90
C THR A 56 8.62 22.40 12.31
N GLY A 57 7.39 22.86 12.56
CA GLY A 57 7.18 23.90 13.60
C GLY A 57 6.55 23.52 14.94
N LYS A 58 6.08 22.29 15.18
CA LYS A 58 5.33 21.99 16.43
C LYS A 58 5.58 20.63 17.06
N PHE A 59 6.06 19.66 16.30
CA PHE A 59 6.33 18.31 16.78
C PHE A 59 7.76 17.95 16.37
N ASN A 60 8.50 17.25 17.24
CA ASN A 60 9.86 16.76 16.96
C ASN A 60 9.83 15.53 16.03
N ILE A 61 9.24 15.71 14.86
CA ILE A 61 9.06 14.72 13.80
C ILE A 61 9.56 15.29 12.48
N ARG A 62 10.27 14.48 11.70
CA ARG A 62 10.86 14.86 10.42
C ARG A 62 10.62 13.78 9.38
N TYR A 63 10.37 14.21 8.15
CA TYR A 63 10.36 13.32 7.00
C TYR A 63 11.80 12.98 6.60
N LYS A 64 12.22 11.72 6.77
CA LYS A 64 13.49 11.21 6.25
C LYS A 64 13.22 10.39 4.97
N VAL A 65 14.09 10.53 3.97
CA VAL A 65 14.04 9.77 2.70
C VAL A 65 15.03 8.63 2.81
N GLN A 66 14.55 7.40 2.61
CA GLN A 66 15.41 6.25 2.39
C GLN A 66 15.81 6.26 0.91
N ALA A 67 17.10 6.46 0.64
CA ALA A 67 17.65 6.37 -0.71
C ALA A 67 18.17 4.95 -0.95
N CYS A 68 17.77 4.34 -2.06
CA CYS A 68 18.34 3.08 -2.53
C CYS A 68 18.96 3.28 -3.92
N LEU A 69 20.08 2.61 -4.19
CA LEU A 69 20.89 2.72 -5.41
C LEU A 69 20.36 1.89 -6.59
N LEU A 70 19.05 1.60 -6.65
CA LEU A 70 18.51 0.83 -7.78
C LEU A 70 18.32 1.74 -9.00
N ARG A 71 19.01 1.42 -10.10
CA ARG A 71 18.92 2.18 -11.35
C ARG A 71 17.56 1.98 -12.01
N LYS A 72 16.97 3.09 -12.43
CA LYS A 72 15.64 3.16 -13.06
C LYS A 72 15.65 2.67 -14.52
N ASP A 73 16.83 2.60 -15.12
CA ASP A 73 16.99 2.36 -16.54
C ASP A 73 17.49 0.93 -16.80
N HIS A 74 16.66 0.17 -17.53
CA HIS A 74 17.00 -1.15 -18.05
C HIS A 74 16.94 -1.07 -19.58
N SER A 75 17.94 -1.60 -20.28
CA SER A 75 18.00 -1.61 -21.75
C SER A 75 16.70 -2.12 -22.36
N ASP A 76 16.13 -3.15 -21.75
CA ASP A 76 14.97 -3.88 -22.28
C ASP A 76 13.62 -3.31 -21.83
N SER A 77 13.61 -2.20 -21.08
CA SER A 77 12.37 -1.55 -20.61
C SER A 77 11.38 -1.23 -21.75
N HIS A 78 11.90 -1.02 -22.96
CA HIS A 78 11.11 -0.77 -24.17
C HIS A 78 10.26 -1.98 -24.61
N TYR A 79 10.73 -3.21 -24.39
CA TYR A 79 9.95 -4.42 -24.68
C TYR A 79 8.74 -4.53 -23.75
N CYS A 80 8.92 -4.31 -22.45
CA CYS A 80 7.83 -4.29 -21.47
C CYS A 80 6.78 -3.22 -21.83
N ALA A 81 7.24 -2.02 -22.21
CA ALA A 81 6.35 -0.94 -22.66
C ALA A 81 5.58 -1.32 -23.93
N ARG A 82 6.22 -1.99 -24.89
CA ARG A 82 5.57 -2.45 -26.12
C ARG A 82 4.55 -3.56 -25.86
N TYR A 83 4.90 -4.52 -25.03
CA TYR A 83 4.00 -5.59 -24.61
C TYR A 83 2.74 -5.05 -23.93
N PHE A 84 2.90 -4.11 -22.99
CA PHE A 84 1.77 -3.44 -22.32
C PHE A 84 0.88 -2.68 -23.32
N ARG A 85 1.46 -2.04 -24.34
CA ARG A 85 0.68 -1.38 -25.41
C ARG A 85 -0.15 -2.40 -26.20
N TYR A 86 0.39 -3.56 -26.53
CA TYR A 86 -0.36 -4.60 -27.26
C TYR A 86 -1.48 -5.19 -26.42
N LEU A 87 -1.25 -5.49 -25.15
CA LEU A 87 -2.30 -5.96 -24.24
C LEU A 87 -3.44 -4.95 -24.12
N ARG A 88 -3.11 -3.66 -24.04
CA ARG A 88 -4.12 -2.59 -24.03
C ARG A 88 -4.93 -2.56 -25.33
N GLU A 89 -4.27 -2.65 -26.48
CA GLU A 89 -4.97 -2.65 -27.78
C GLU A 89 -5.86 -3.88 -27.95
N PHE A 90 -5.41 -5.05 -27.48
CA PHE A 90 -6.20 -6.26 -27.42
C PHE A 90 -7.45 -6.06 -26.55
N ALA A 91 -7.29 -5.54 -25.33
CA ALA A 91 -8.39 -5.31 -24.40
C ALA A 91 -9.45 -4.34 -24.96
N ILE A 92 -9.03 -3.30 -25.68
CA ILE A 92 -9.96 -2.37 -26.36
C ILE A 92 -10.67 -3.06 -27.53
N LYS A 93 -9.94 -3.79 -28.38
CA LYS A 93 -10.53 -4.48 -29.55
C LYS A 93 -11.56 -5.54 -29.15
N TYR A 94 -11.31 -6.26 -28.07
CA TYR A 94 -12.16 -7.34 -27.58
C TYR A 94 -12.93 -6.97 -26.31
N GLN A 95 -13.22 -5.68 -26.10
CA GLN A 95 -13.87 -5.17 -24.89
C GLN A 95 -15.15 -5.92 -24.50
N LYS A 96 -15.92 -6.43 -25.46
CA LYS A 96 -17.14 -7.22 -25.21
C LYS A 96 -16.87 -8.54 -24.47
N TYR A 97 -15.67 -9.09 -24.60
CA TYR A 97 -15.26 -10.40 -24.08
C TYR A 97 -14.16 -10.30 -23.03
N THR A 98 -13.70 -9.09 -22.70
CA THR A 98 -12.54 -8.89 -21.82
C THR A 98 -12.93 -8.03 -20.62
N VAL A 99 -12.40 -8.38 -19.45
CA VAL A 99 -12.54 -7.59 -18.21
C VAL A 99 -11.16 -7.12 -17.78
N PHE A 100 -11.07 -5.87 -17.30
CA PHE A 100 -9.82 -5.34 -16.78
C PHE A 100 -9.86 -5.29 -15.25
N ILE A 101 -8.91 -5.96 -14.62
CA ILE A 101 -8.86 -6.17 -13.17
C ILE A 101 -7.50 -5.68 -12.66
N TYR A 102 -7.50 -4.75 -11.70
CA TYR A 102 -6.33 -4.49 -10.88
C TYR A 102 -6.38 -5.38 -9.65
N ALA A 103 -5.47 -6.34 -9.59
CA ALA A 103 -5.20 -7.09 -8.38
C ALA A 103 -3.94 -6.50 -7.74
N ASN A 104 -4.09 -5.87 -6.57
CA ASN A 104 -2.93 -5.50 -5.76
C ASN A 104 -2.69 -6.65 -4.77
N ASP A 105 -1.71 -7.50 -5.09
CA ASP A 105 -1.32 -8.66 -4.30
C ASP A 105 -0.16 -8.38 -3.33
N LYS A 106 0.45 -7.19 -3.42
CA LYS A 106 1.68 -6.84 -2.69
C LYS A 106 1.49 -5.82 -1.57
N HIS A 107 0.28 -5.36 -1.30
CA HIS A 107 0.07 -4.50 -0.14
C HIS A 107 0.13 -5.35 1.14
N LYS A 108 1.15 -5.14 1.97
CA LYS A 108 1.25 -5.72 3.31
C LYS A 108 0.93 -4.64 4.34
N VAL A 109 -0.05 -4.88 5.21
CA VAL A 109 -0.34 -4.09 6.40
C VAL A 109 0.41 -4.72 7.57
N ALA A 110 1.42 -4.04 8.10
CA ALA A 110 2.15 -4.51 9.26
C ALA A 110 1.28 -4.42 10.53
N ILE A 111 1.36 -5.43 11.40
CA ILE A 111 0.64 -5.55 12.68
C ILE A 111 1.69 -5.80 13.77
N GLY A 112 1.64 -5.02 14.85
CA GLY A 112 2.48 -5.23 16.04
C GLY A 112 3.88 -4.61 15.99
N GLU A 113 4.15 -3.66 15.08
CA GLU A 113 5.37 -2.86 15.10
C GLU A 113 5.15 -1.54 15.84
N GLU A 114 5.97 -1.27 16.86
CA GLU A 114 6.01 -0.01 17.62
C GLU A 114 6.65 1.14 16.82
N VAL A 115 7.44 0.81 15.80
CA VAL A 115 8.23 1.76 15.00
C VAL A 115 7.68 1.78 13.58
N ALA A 116 7.58 2.97 12.99
CA ALA A 116 7.21 3.14 11.59
C ALA A 116 8.32 2.59 10.67
N THR A 117 8.25 1.29 10.36
CA THR A 117 9.17 0.64 9.41
C THR A 117 8.74 0.96 7.98
N SER A 118 9.62 1.60 7.20
CA SER A 118 9.36 1.92 5.81
C SER A 118 9.49 0.67 4.94
N THR A 119 8.39 -0.02 4.69
CA THR A 119 8.32 -1.20 3.79
C THR A 119 8.32 -0.82 2.30
N GLY A 120 8.43 0.47 1.98
CA GLY A 120 8.29 1.01 0.63
C GLY A 120 9.57 1.02 -0.19
N VAL A 121 9.55 0.29 -1.31
CA VAL A 121 10.62 0.14 -2.32
C VAL A 121 11.04 1.46 -3.00
N CYS A 122 10.30 2.56 -2.86
CA CYS A 122 10.49 3.77 -3.66
C CYS A 122 10.53 5.02 -2.81
N ASN A 123 11.68 5.71 -2.69
CA ASN A 123 11.91 7.13 -2.29
C ASN A 123 10.78 7.82 -1.51
N ARG A 124 10.18 7.12 -0.56
CA ARG A 124 9.01 7.59 0.16
C ARG A 124 9.52 8.24 1.42
N LYS A 125 9.09 9.48 1.61
CA LYS A 125 9.30 10.21 2.85
C LYS A 125 8.49 9.50 3.93
N SER A 126 9.19 8.97 4.93
CA SER A 126 8.56 8.36 6.10
C SER A 126 8.66 9.33 7.27
N LEU A 127 7.58 9.46 8.03
CA LEU A 127 7.49 10.35 9.18
C LEU A 127 8.14 9.66 10.39
N ILE A 128 9.24 10.21 10.92
CA ILE A 128 10.02 9.61 12.00
C ILE A 128 10.31 10.68 13.05
N SER A 129 10.44 10.29 14.32
CA SER A 129 10.88 11.23 15.36
C SER A 129 12.34 11.66 15.14
N ASP A 130 12.68 12.90 15.49
CA ASP A 130 14.04 13.43 15.28
C ASP A 130 15.12 12.55 15.94
N ASN A 131 14.81 11.91 17.07
CA ASN A 131 15.74 11.08 17.83
C ASN A 131 15.83 9.62 17.36
N THR A 132 15.04 9.20 16.38
CA THR A 132 15.09 7.82 15.86
C THR A 132 16.03 7.71 14.66
N ILE A 133 16.94 6.74 14.73
CA ILE A 133 17.78 6.34 13.61
C ILE A 133 16.92 5.53 12.64
N LEU A 134 16.85 5.95 11.38
CA LEU A 134 16.19 5.18 10.34
C LEU A 134 17.11 4.00 9.97
N ALA A 135 16.84 2.83 10.54
CA ALA A 135 17.49 1.61 10.11
C ALA A 135 16.82 1.13 8.81
N ALA A 136 17.62 0.93 7.76
CA ALA A 136 17.17 0.18 6.59
C ALA A 136 17.07 -1.28 7.01
N SER A 137 15.86 -1.82 7.04
CA SER A 137 15.63 -3.25 7.24
C SER A 137 15.34 -3.90 5.91
N ASP A 138 15.85 -5.11 5.70
CA ASP A 138 15.63 -5.83 4.46
C ASP A 138 14.15 -6.19 4.29
N HIS A 139 13.72 -6.46 3.05
CA HIS A 139 12.34 -6.35 2.56
C HIS A 139 11.23 -7.16 3.28
N ASP A 140 11.55 -7.97 4.29
CA ASP A 140 10.63 -8.87 4.98
C ASP A 140 10.74 -8.89 6.52
N PHE A 141 11.34 -7.87 7.15
CA PHE A 141 11.22 -7.71 8.61
C PHE A 141 9.85 -7.15 8.98
N ILE A 142 8.81 -7.98 8.88
CA ILE A 142 7.51 -7.68 9.48
C ILE A 142 7.16 -8.80 10.45
N LYS A 143 7.05 -8.49 11.76
CA LYS A 143 6.71 -9.48 12.80
C LYS A 143 5.41 -10.22 12.48
N LEU A 144 4.40 -9.49 12.00
CA LEU A 144 3.14 -10.02 11.49
C LEU A 144 2.59 -9.07 10.43
N SER A 145 2.22 -9.57 9.25
CA SER A 145 1.56 -8.74 8.23
C SER A 145 0.26 -9.37 7.76
N LEU A 146 -0.70 -8.50 7.41
CA LEU A 146 -1.91 -8.86 6.70
C LEU A 146 -1.74 -8.41 5.24
N THR A 147 -1.90 -9.32 4.28
CA THR A 147 -1.96 -8.96 2.86
C THR A 147 -3.43 -8.85 2.45
N PRO A 148 -4.04 -7.65 2.48
CA PRO A 148 -5.35 -7.46 1.87
C PRO A 148 -5.20 -7.52 0.35
N SER A 149 -5.86 -8.49 -0.30
CA SER A 149 -6.02 -8.46 -1.75
C SER A 149 -7.17 -7.52 -2.08
N VAL A 150 -6.87 -6.35 -2.63
CA VAL A 150 -7.90 -5.49 -3.20
C VAL A 150 -7.98 -5.80 -4.69
N ILE A 151 -9.16 -6.21 -5.13
CA ILE A 151 -9.48 -6.44 -6.53
C ILE A 151 -10.36 -5.28 -7.00
N LEU A 152 -9.84 -4.45 -7.90
CA LEU A 152 -10.61 -3.36 -8.51
C LEU A 152 -11.01 -3.79 -9.92
N LEU A 153 -12.31 -3.83 -10.18
CA LEU A 153 -12.86 -3.98 -11.52
C LEU A 153 -12.85 -2.61 -12.21
N CYS A 154 -12.10 -2.50 -13.30
CA CYS A 154 -11.98 -1.26 -14.05
C CYS A 154 -12.70 -1.35 -15.40
N LYS A 155 -13.40 -0.27 -15.75
CA LYS A 155 -14.02 -0.14 -17.06
C LYS A 155 -12.94 0.08 -18.12
N ILE A 156 -12.88 -0.81 -19.10
CA ILE A 156 -12.04 -0.63 -20.29
C ILE A 156 -12.56 0.60 -21.06
N PRO A 157 -11.70 1.54 -21.48
CA PRO A 157 -12.14 2.66 -22.30
C PRO A 157 -12.46 2.21 -23.72
N THR A 158 -13.38 2.91 -24.36
CA THR A 158 -13.78 2.67 -25.75
C THR A 158 -12.74 3.15 -26.77
N SER A 159 -11.79 3.99 -26.35
CA SER A 159 -10.75 4.53 -27.23
C SER A 159 -9.41 4.72 -26.52
N ARG A 160 -8.36 4.97 -27.30
CA ARG A 160 -6.97 5.11 -26.81
C ARG A 160 -6.73 6.38 -25.97
N VAL A 161 -7.70 7.29 -25.88
CA VAL A 161 -7.51 8.67 -25.38
C VAL A 161 -7.69 8.80 -23.84
N GLY A 162 -7.97 7.71 -23.13
CA GLY A 162 -8.16 7.74 -21.67
C GLY A 162 -6.87 7.55 -20.84
N LYS A 163 -6.69 8.38 -19.81
CA LYS A 163 -5.60 8.27 -18.79
C LYS A 163 -5.73 7.09 -17.81
N ILE A 164 -6.68 6.17 -18.04
CA ILE A 164 -7.02 5.06 -17.13
C ILE A 164 -5.85 4.06 -16.95
N TRP A 165 -4.87 4.07 -17.86
CA TRP A 165 -3.79 3.08 -17.96
C TRP A 165 -2.43 3.58 -17.49
N CYS A 166 -2.37 4.75 -16.84
CA CYS A 166 -1.13 5.31 -16.29
C CYS A 166 -1.42 6.13 -15.04
N THR A 167 -1.22 5.53 -13.88
CA THR A 167 -0.83 6.28 -12.68
C THR A 167 0.64 5.95 -12.41
N ARG A 168 1.48 6.97 -12.61
CA ARG A 168 2.82 7.04 -12.00
C ARG A 168 2.68 7.13 -10.48
#